data_AF-A0A183I200-F1
#
_entry.id   AF-A0A183I200-F1
#
_cell.length_a   1.000
_cell.length_b   1.000
_cell.length_c   1.000
_cell.angle_alpha   90.00
_cell.angle_beta   90.00
_cell.angle_gamma   90.00
#
_symmetry.space_group_name_H-M   'P 1'
#
loop_
_entity.id
_entity.type
_entity.pdbx_description
1 polymer ?
#
loop_
_entity_poly.entity_id
_entity_poly.type
_entity_poly.pdbx_seq_one_letter_code
_entity_poly.pdbx_strand_id
1 'polypeptide(L)'
;MCQFTLKPITDTVTRFCKNIECEDKDMGIVQVYSTNGNKIAGSTSVQQLLLRGNFELHISDHAYIVEVPSSTDFIAGIKTDSDIMQNFDDLRSVVASLYAIINVEEFKAFRERVLIEEYENVKAELKPLIQAKSEMDAICKKRAQRMLWLALSGMGFQGGFLARLTWEYSWDVMEPITYFATYATLIASFAYYLYTNQYFDYNDHKRRAMTLYFHKKAAKSNFDISRFNELQSMANSLKHELKRLRDPLYQHLPATELASLLRKSEKMRHTNSTKETN
;
A
#
# COMPACT_ATOMS: atom_id res chain seq x y z
N MET A 1 -13.00 -43.85 -16.54
CA MET A 1 -11.71 -43.18 -16.77
C MET A 1 -11.76 -41.82 -16.10
N CYS A 2 -10.92 -41.57 -15.09
CA CYS A 2 -10.73 -40.25 -14.52
C CYS A 2 -9.61 -39.52 -15.27
N GLN A 3 -9.76 -38.22 -15.47
CA GLN A 3 -8.80 -37.37 -16.18
C GLN A 3 -8.26 -36.30 -15.23
N PHE A 4 -6.94 -36.09 -15.22
CA PHE A 4 -6.30 -35.12 -14.34
C PHE A 4 -5.73 -33.96 -15.16
N THR A 5 -6.05 -32.72 -14.76
CA THR A 5 -5.46 -31.52 -15.36
C THR A 5 -4.32 -31.03 -14.46
N LEU A 6 -3.11 -30.96 -15.02
CA LEU A 6 -1.91 -30.54 -14.31
C LEU A 6 -1.37 -29.24 -14.90
N LYS A 7 -0.88 -28.34 -14.04
CA LYS A 7 -0.19 -27.11 -14.42
C LYS A 7 1.31 -27.36 -14.46
N PRO A 8 1.97 -27.36 -15.64
CA PRO A 8 3.36 -27.82 -15.77
C PRO A 8 4.38 -27.09 -14.89
N ILE A 9 4.17 -25.79 -14.66
CA ILE A 9 5.10 -24.91 -13.93
C ILE A 9 4.85 -24.93 -12.42
N THR A 10 3.58 -25.02 -12.00
CA THR A 10 3.18 -24.85 -10.59
C THR A 10 3.04 -26.19 -9.87
N ASP A 11 2.72 -27.26 -10.59
CA ASP A 11 2.46 -28.56 -9.99
C ASP A 11 3.73 -29.43 -9.96
N THR A 12 3.88 -30.17 -8.87
CA THR A 12 4.95 -31.13 -8.66
C THR A 12 4.45 -32.56 -8.74
N VAL A 13 5.36 -33.51 -8.92
CA VAL A 13 5.05 -34.94 -8.95
C VAL A 13 4.35 -35.41 -7.67
N THR A 14 4.75 -34.91 -6.50
CA THR A 14 4.03 -35.21 -5.24
C THR A 14 2.57 -34.75 -5.28
N ARG A 15 2.31 -33.56 -5.85
CA ARG A 15 0.94 -33.04 -5.95
C ARG A 15 0.12 -33.88 -6.92
N PHE A 16 0.74 -34.34 -8.01
CA PHE A 16 0.11 -35.27 -8.95
C PHE A 16 -0.22 -36.62 -8.29
N CYS A 17 0.73 -37.26 -7.61
CA CYS A 17 0.49 -38.51 -6.87
C CYS A 17 -0.63 -38.33 -5.85
N LYS A 18 -0.60 -37.22 -5.10
CA LYS A 18 -1.62 -36.90 -4.09
C LYS A 18 -3.00 -36.67 -4.72
N ASN A 19 -3.07 -36.10 -5.91
CA ASN A 19 -4.34 -35.94 -6.63
C ASN A 19 -4.93 -37.30 -7.02
N ILE A 20 -4.10 -38.28 -7.38
CA ILE A 20 -4.54 -39.66 -7.67
C ILE A 20 -5.01 -40.35 -6.38
N GLU A 21 -4.23 -40.26 -5.30
CA GLU A 21 -4.58 -40.83 -3.98
C GLU A 21 -5.86 -40.22 -3.38
N CYS A 22 -6.18 -38.96 -3.71
CA CYS A 22 -7.41 -38.31 -3.23
C CYS A 22 -8.66 -38.68 -4.03
N GLU A 23 -8.51 -39.08 -5.29
CA GLU A 23 -9.63 -39.46 -6.15
C GLU A 23 -10.17 -40.85 -5.78
N ASP A 24 -9.28 -41.77 -5.40
CA ASP A 24 -9.64 -43.12 -4.98
C ASP A 24 -8.91 -43.48 -3.67
N LYS A 25 -9.68 -43.56 -2.58
CA LYS A 25 -9.14 -43.84 -1.23
C LYS A 25 -8.76 -45.30 -1.03
N ASP A 26 -9.19 -46.20 -1.93
CA ASP A 26 -8.83 -47.61 -1.89
C ASP A 26 -7.55 -47.89 -2.73
N MET A 27 -7.03 -46.87 -3.44
CA MET A 27 -5.74 -46.96 -4.12
C MET A 27 -4.57 -46.83 -3.14
N GLY A 28 -3.58 -47.72 -3.30
CA GLY A 28 -2.35 -47.73 -2.52
C GLY A 28 -1.36 -46.63 -2.93
N ILE A 29 -0.11 -46.78 -2.49
CA ILE A 29 0.96 -45.79 -2.67
C ILE A 29 1.21 -45.58 -4.17
N VAL A 30 1.08 -44.33 -4.64
CA VAL A 30 1.35 -43.96 -6.04
C VAL A 30 2.78 -43.44 -6.17
N GLN A 31 3.58 -44.09 -7.01
CA GLN A 31 4.98 -43.70 -7.23
C GLN A 31 5.29 -43.56 -8.71
N VAL A 32 6.14 -42.58 -9.02
CA VAL A 32 6.58 -42.33 -10.39
C VAL A 32 8.05 -42.71 -10.53
N TYR A 33 8.32 -43.58 -11.50
CA TYR A 33 9.62 -44.06 -11.87
C TYR A 33 9.99 -43.60 -13.28
N SER A 34 11.29 -43.47 -13.53
CA SER A 34 11.84 -43.31 -14.86
C SER A 34 11.91 -44.65 -15.58
N THR A 35 11.97 -44.66 -16.92
CA THR A 35 12.18 -45.85 -17.75
C THR A 35 13.41 -46.69 -17.38
N ASN A 36 14.36 -46.12 -16.64
CA ASN A 36 15.55 -46.79 -16.12
C ASN A 36 15.35 -47.41 -14.72
N GLY A 37 14.12 -47.43 -14.18
CA GLY A 37 13.81 -47.96 -12.85
C GLY A 37 14.15 -47.02 -11.68
N ASN A 38 14.60 -45.79 -11.96
CA ASN A 38 14.95 -44.82 -10.93
C ASN A 38 13.72 -44.04 -10.46
N LYS A 39 13.53 -43.93 -9.14
CA LYS A 39 12.45 -43.16 -8.54
C LYS A 39 12.64 -41.66 -8.79
N ILE A 40 11.60 -40.99 -9.28
CA ILE A 40 11.61 -39.54 -9.49
C ILE A 40 11.29 -38.83 -8.18
N ALA A 41 12.07 -37.80 -7.86
CA ALA A 41 11.86 -37.01 -6.64
C ALA A 41 10.50 -36.30 -6.69
N GLY A 42 9.76 -36.35 -5.59
CA GLY A 42 8.43 -35.73 -5.49
C GLY A 42 8.41 -34.20 -5.69
N SER A 43 9.54 -33.53 -5.46
CA SER A 43 9.75 -32.09 -5.70
C SER A 43 9.97 -31.72 -7.16
N THR A 44 10.13 -32.70 -8.05
CA THR A 44 10.31 -32.47 -9.49
C THR A 44 9.03 -31.81 -10.05
N SER A 45 9.19 -30.79 -10.89
CA SER A 45 8.05 -30.17 -11.57
C SER A 45 7.48 -31.10 -12.63
N VAL A 46 6.17 -31.01 -12.87
CA VAL A 46 5.52 -31.79 -13.92
C VAL A 46 6.10 -31.44 -15.29
N GLN A 47 6.46 -30.18 -15.54
CA GLN A 47 7.15 -29.77 -16.78
C GLN A 47 8.46 -30.54 -16.99
N GLN A 48 9.30 -30.67 -15.97
CA GLN A 48 10.59 -31.34 -16.10
C GLN A 48 10.43 -32.86 -16.24
N LEU A 49 9.37 -33.42 -15.65
CA LEU A 49 9.00 -34.82 -15.84
C LEU A 49 8.56 -35.09 -17.30
N LEU A 50 7.69 -34.25 -17.86
CA LEU A 50 7.22 -34.36 -19.25
C LEU A 50 8.35 -34.09 -20.26
N LEU A 51 9.31 -33.22 -19.95
CA LEU A 51 10.45 -32.91 -20.81
C LEU A 51 11.47 -34.06 -20.88
N ARG A 52 11.59 -34.87 -19.81
CA ARG A 52 12.47 -36.05 -19.79
C ARG A 52 11.96 -37.20 -20.65
N GLY A 53 10.67 -37.20 -21.02
CA GLY A 53 10.05 -38.20 -21.87
C GLY A 53 9.16 -39.19 -21.10
N ASN A 54 9.11 -40.44 -21.57
CA ASN A 54 8.24 -41.48 -21.03
C ASN A 54 8.59 -41.79 -19.57
N PHE A 55 7.57 -42.12 -18.78
CA PHE A 55 7.73 -42.48 -17.37
C PHE A 55 6.81 -43.64 -16.99
N GLU A 56 7.16 -44.31 -15.91
CA GLU A 56 6.44 -45.46 -15.40
C GLU A 56 5.70 -45.06 -14.13
N LEU A 57 4.39 -45.26 -14.11
CA LEU A 57 3.52 -44.96 -12.99
C LEU A 57 3.14 -46.26 -12.29
N HIS A 58 3.65 -46.43 -11.07
CA HIS A 58 3.32 -47.59 -10.23
C HIS A 58 2.18 -47.20 -9.30
N ILE A 59 1.04 -47.89 -9.46
CA ILE A 59 -0.14 -47.75 -8.60
C ILE A 59 -0.38 -49.11 -7.95
N SER A 60 -0.20 -49.19 -6.63
CA SER A 60 -0.32 -50.44 -5.86
C SER A 60 0.61 -51.55 -6.40
N ASP A 61 0.07 -52.48 -7.19
CA ASP A 61 0.76 -53.65 -7.77
C ASP A 61 0.78 -53.61 -9.32
N HIS A 62 0.35 -52.49 -9.90
CA HIS A 62 0.29 -52.31 -11.35
C HIS A 62 1.25 -51.21 -11.81
N ALA A 63 2.07 -51.57 -12.80
CA ALA A 63 2.98 -50.66 -13.47
C ALA A 63 2.38 -50.22 -14.81
N TYR A 64 2.10 -48.92 -14.94
CA TYR A 64 1.61 -48.30 -16.16
C TYR A 64 2.72 -47.52 -16.83
N ILE A 65 3.07 -47.90 -18.06
CA ILE A 65 4.00 -47.12 -18.88
C ILE A 65 3.19 -45.99 -19.52
N VAL A 66 3.43 -44.75 -19.08
CA VAL A 66 2.79 -43.57 -19.64
C VAL A 66 3.68 -43.06 -20.75
N GLU A 67 3.25 -43.32 -21.99
CA GLU A 67 3.83 -42.69 -23.16
C GLU A 67 3.33 -41.25 -23.20
N VAL A 68 4.24 -40.32 -22.91
CA VAL A 68 3.94 -38.91 -23.06
C VAL A 68 4.03 -38.62 -24.56
N PRO A 69 2.93 -38.23 -25.23
CA PRO A 69 3.04 -37.78 -26.60
C PRO A 69 4.02 -36.62 -26.58
N SER A 70 5.18 -36.85 -27.20
CA SER A 70 6.22 -35.85 -27.30
C SER A 70 5.55 -34.59 -27.80
N SER A 71 5.73 -33.47 -27.12
CA SER A 71 5.15 -32.18 -27.53
C SER A 71 5.77 -31.67 -28.85
N THR A 72 6.29 -32.57 -29.69
CA THR A 72 6.92 -32.35 -30.98
C THR A 72 6.01 -31.57 -31.92
N ASP A 73 4.69 -31.68 -31.84
CA ASP A 73 3.84 -30.97 -32.81
C ASP A 73 3.52 -29.52 -32.39
N PHE A 74 3.72 -29.15 -31.12
CA PHE A 74 3.51 -27.78 -30.65
C PHE A 74 4.83 -27.03 -30.33
N ILE A 75 5.93 -27.76 -30.14
CA ILE A 75 7.27 -27.25 -29.79
C ILE A 75 8.30 -27.58 -30.89
N ALA A 76 7.91 -28.07 -32.08
CA ALA A 76 8.85 -28.26 -33.21
C ALA A 76 9.49 -26.95 -33.71
N GLY A 77 8.93 -25.78 -33.37
CA GLY A 77 9.59 -24.49 -33.60
C GLY A 77 10.74 -24.18 -32.63
N ILE A 78 10.91 -24.98 -31.57
CA ILE A 78 11.93 -24.80 -30.51
C ILE A 78 12.71 -26.12 -30.37
N LYS A 79 13.12 -26.72 -31.49
CA LYS A 79 14.33 -27.55 -31.53
C LYS A 79 15.55 -26.61 -31.58
N THR A 80 15.67 -25.69 -30.65
CA THR A 80 16.94 -24.99 -30.42
C THR A 80 17.86 -25.98 -29.73
N ASP A 81 18.86 -26.43 -30.50
CA ASP A 81 20.14 -27.02 -30.12
C ASP A 81 20.35 -27.28 -28.63
N SER A 82 20.71 -28.51 -28.28
CA SER A 82 21.33 -28.88 -27.00
C SER A 82 22.38 -27.87 -26.54
N ASP A 83 23.08 -27.26 -27.50
CA ASP A 83 24.16 -26.30 -27.29
C ASP A 83 23.63 -24.95 -26.76
N ILE A 84 22.41 -24.54 -27.14
CA ILE A 84 21.78 -23.30 -26.63
C ILE A 84 21.32 -23.47 -25.18
N MET A 85 20.78 -24.65 -24.82
CA MET A 85 20.44 -24.95 -23.42
C MET A 85 21.68 -25.05 -22.53
N GLN A 86 22.74 -25.70 -23.00
CA GLN A 86 24.02 -25.78 -22.27
C GLN A 86 24.64 -24.39 -22.06
N ASN A 87 24.68 -23.56 -23.10
CA ASN A 87 25.18 -22.18 -23.00
C ASN A 87 24.36 -21.33 -22.01
N PHE A 88 23.05 -21.54 -21.93
CA PHE A 88 22.21 -20.82 -20.98
C PHE A 88 22.46 -21.26 -19.53
N ASP A 89 22.67 -22.56 -19.30
CA ASP A 89 23.03 -23.09 -17.99
C ASP A 89 24.44 -22.63 -17.56
N ASP A 90 25.39 -22.56 -18.50
CA ASP A 90 26.72 -22.00 -18.25
C ASP A 90 26.65 -20.51 -17.91
N LEU A 91 25.90 -19.72 -18.67
CA LEU A 91 25.64 -18.31 -18.35
C LEU A 91 24.97 -18.16 -16.98
N ARG A 92 24.03 -19.02 -16.64
CA ARG A 92 23.37 -19.02 -15.34
C ARG A 92 24.35 -19.34 -14.21
N SER A 93 25.27 -20.27 -14.42
CA SER A 93 26.31 -20.62 -13.45
C SER A 93 27.30 -19.47 -13.21
N VAL A 94 27.69 -18.76 -14.28
CA VAL A 94 28.56 -17.58 -14.22
C VAL A 94 27.86 -16.41 -13.52
N VAL A 95 26.58 -16.18 -13.82
CA VAL A 95 25.78 -15.16 -13.11
C VAL A 95 25.65 -15.52 -11.64
N ALA A 96 25.34 -16.78 -11.30
CA ALA A 96 25.23 -17.22 -9.91
C ALA A 96 26.56 -17.08 -9.15
N SER A 97 27.69 -17.42 -9.78
CA SER A 97 29.01 -17.25 -9.16
C SER A 97 29.35 -15.77 -8.99
N LEU A 98 29.03 -14.91 -9.95
CA LEU A 98 29.14 -13.44 -9.81
C LEU A 98 28.26 -12.91 -8.67
N TYR A 99 27.02 -13.37 -8.53
CA TYR A 99 26.14 -13.01 -7.42
C TYR A 99 26.71 -13.41 -6.06
N ALA A 100 27.36 -14.57 -5.97
CA ALA A 100 28.03 -15.04 -4.76
C ALA A 100 29.31 -14.25 -4.46
N ILE A 101 30.11 -13.94 -5.49
CA ILE A 101 31.35 -13.16 -5.36
C ILE A 101 31.06 -11.70 -4.98
N ILE A 102 30.01 -11.10 -5.54
CA ILE A 102 29.63 -9.70 -5.31
C ILE A 102 28.83 -9.52 -4.01
N ASN A 103 28.55 -10.61 -3.28
CA ASN A 103 27.75 -10.65 -2.04
C ASN A 103 26.57 -9.65 -2.06
N VAL A 104 25.73 -9.76 -3.10
CA VAL A 104 24.70 -8.78 -3.41
C VAL A 104 23.74 -8.55 -2.22
N GLU A 105 23.54 -9.55 -1.37
CA GLU A 105 22.74 -9.44 -0.14
C GLU A 105 23.36 -8.50 0.88
N GLU A 106 24.67 -8.57 1.11
CA GLU A 106 25.37 -7.68 2.02
C GLU A 106 25.39 -6.25 1.48
N PHE A 107 25.62 -6.07 0.18
CA PHE A 107 25.54 -4.74 -0.45
C PHE A 107 24.12 -4.14 -0.35
N LYS A 108 23.08 -4.95 -0.55
CA LYS A 108 21.68 -4.53 -0.37
C LYS A 108 21.39 -4.12 1.08
N ALA A 109 21.83 -4.94 2.05
CA ALA A 109 21.65 -4.66 3.47
C ALA A 109 22.41 -3.40 3.91
N PHE A 110 23.63 -3.20 3.39
CA PHE A 110 24.41 -1.99 3.63
C PHE A 110 23.69 -0.75 3.09
N ARG A 111 23.24 -0.78 1.83
CA ARG A 111 22.49 0.33 1.22
C ARG A 111 21.19 0.63 1.98
N GLU A 112 20.48 -0.40 2.42
CA GLU A 112 19.26 -0.22 3.24
C GLU A 112 19.57 0.51 4.55
N ARG A 113 20.66 0.13 5.24
CA ARG A 113 21.07 0.80 6.49
C ARG A 113 21.41 2.26 6.28
N VAL A 114 22.17 2.59 5.22
CA VAL A 114 22.51 3.98 4.89
C VAL A 114 21.24 4.80 4.63
N LEU A 115 20.30 4.27 3.85
CA LEU A 115 19.02 4.94 3.58
C LEU A 115 18.16 5.14 4.86
N ILE A 116 18.17 4.16 5.76
CA ILE A 116 17.47 4.26 7.05
C ILE A 116 18.11 5.36 7.90
N GLU A 117 19.43 5.39 7.98
CA GLU A 117 20.18 6.41 8.75
C GLU A 117 19.92 7.82 8.22
N GLU A 118 20.00 8.02 6.91
CA GLU A 118 19.65 9.30 6.27
C GLU A 118 18.19 9.68 6.54
N TYR A 119 17.26 8.73 6.44
CA TYR A 119 15.84 8.96 6.74
C TYR A 119 15.62 9.36 8.19
N GLU A 120 16.30 8.70 9.14
CA GLU A 120 16.23 9.02 10.56
C GLU A 120 16.80 10.42 10.85
N ASN A 121 17.91 10.80 10.23
CA ASN A 121 18.49 12.13 10.35
C ASN A 121 17.54 13.22 9.83
N VAL A 122 17.00 13.05 8.61
CA VAL A 122 16.02 13.99 8.03
C VAL A 122 14.76 14.08 8.89
N LYS A 123 14.29 12.95 9.44
CA LYS A 123 13.13 12.91 10.34
C LYS A 123 13.42 13.60 11.68
N ALA A 124 14.63 13.47 12.22
CA ALA A 124 15.06 14.14 13.43
C ALA A 124 15.07 15.66 13.23
N GLU A 125 15.58 16.15 12.11
CA GLU A 125 15.51 17.57 11.74
C GLU A 125 14.06 18.03 11.51
N LEU A 126 13.21 17.21 10.90
CA LEU A 126 11.82 17.57 10.61
C LEU A 126 10.94 17.66 11.87
N LYS A 127 11.26 16.89 12.91
CA LYS A 127 10.48 16.82 14.18
C LYS A 127 10.26 18.18 14.85
N PRO A 128 11.29 19.03 15.11
CA PRO A 128 11.08 20.35 15.70
C PRO A 128 10.24 21.26 14.80
N LEU A 129 10.38 21.18 13.47
CA LEU A 129 9.57 21.99 12.55
C LEU A 129 8.09 21.57 12.57
N ILE A 130 7.80 20.26 12.64
CA ILE A 130 6.44 19.75 12.80
C ILE A 130 5.84 20.22 14.13
N GLN A 131 6.63 20.18 15.22
CA GLN A 131 6.18 20.62 16.53
C GLN A 131 5.83 22.12 16.51
N ALA A 132 6.72 22.97 15.99
CA ALA A 132 6.47 24.41 15.84
C ALA A 132 5.22 24.69 14.98
N LYS A 133 5.04 23.97 13.87
CA LYS A 133 3.82 24.05 13.05
C LYS A 133 2.58 23.64 13.84
N SER A 134 2.64 22.56 14.62
CA SER A 134 1.50 22.06 15.40
C SER A 134 1.03 23.05 16.46
N GLU A 135 1.96 23.77 17.09
CA GLU A 135 1.66 24.82 18.07
C GLU A 135 1.00 26.03 17.39
N MET A 136 1.48 26.42 16.21
CA MET A 136 0.86 27.45 15.40
C MET A 136 -0.57 27.07 15.01
N ASP A 137 -0.76 25.83 14.60
CA ASP A 137 -2.05 25.28 14.21
C ASP A 137 -3.03 25.28 15.38
N ALA A 138 -2.58 24.91 16.58
CA ALA A 138 -3.39 24.95 17.79
C ALA A 138 -3.85 26.38 18.14
N ILE A 139 -2.97 27.37 18.00
CA ILE A 139 -3.31 28.79 18.24
C ILE A 139 -4.34 29.28 17.22
N CYS A 140 -4.18 28.93 15.94
CA CYS A 140 -5.11 29.30 14.88
C CYS A 140 -6.49 28.69 15.11
N LYS A 141 -6.56 27.41 15.48
CA LYS A 141 -7.83 26.73 15.82
C LYS A 141 -8.54 27.41 16.99
N LYS A 142 -7.83 27.73 18.08
CA LYS A 142 -8.41 28.44 19.23
C LYS A 142 -8.93 29.82 18.85
N ARG A 143 -8.28 30.54 17.94
CA ARG A 143 -8.72 31.86 17.48
C ARG A 143 -9.97 31.77 16.58
N ALA A 144 -10.01 30.80 15.66
CA ALA A 144 -11.20 30.53 14.84
C ALA A 144 -12.41 30.16 15.71
N GLN A 145 -12.21 29.30 16.72
CA GLN A 145 -13.24 28.95 17.68
C GLN A 145 -13.71 30.16 18.48
N ARG A 146 -12.80 31.03 18.94
CA ARG A 146 -13.19 32.29 19.60
C ARG A 146 -14.00 33.21 18.71
N MET A 147 -13.65 33.34 17.42
CA MET A 147 -14.46 34.11 16.47
C MET A 147 -15.87 33.54 16.32
N LEU A 148 -16.01 32.21 16.27
CA LEU A 148 -17.31 31.55 16.22
C LEU A 148 -18.13 31.79 17.50
N TRP A 149 -17.50 31.70 18.67
CA TRP A 149 -18.15 31.99 19.96
C TRP A 149 -18.53 33.47 20.09
N LEU A 150 -17.72 34.40 19.56
CA LEU A 150 -18.06 35.83 19.52
C LEU A 150 -19.25 36.08 18.59
N ALA A 151 -19.31 35.43 17.43
CA ALA A 151 -20.46 35.53 16.53
C ALA A 151 -21.74 34.99 17.20
N LEU A 152 -21.65 33.84 17.87
CA LEU A 152 -22.75 33.27 18.64
C LEU A 152 -23.20 34.20 19.79
N SER A 153 -22.25 34.79 20.52
CA SER A 153 -22.53 35.76 21.58
C SER A 153 -23.16 37.03 21.03
N GLY A 154 -22.73 37.52 19.86
CA GLY A 154 -23.30 38.69 19.21
C GLY A 154 -24.75 38.45 18.79
N MET A 155 -25.04 37.29 18.21
CA MET A 155 -26.42 36.87 17.90
C MET A 155 -27.28 36.74 19.17
N GLY A 156 -26.73 36.15 20.25
CA GLY A 156 -27.41 36.05 21.53
C GLY A 156 -27.70 37.40 22.17
N PHE A 157 -26.75 38.33 22.11
CA PHE A 157 -26.93 39.71 22.59
C PHE A 157 -27.98 40.46 21.76
N GLN A 158 -27.95 40.33 20.43
CA GLN A 158 -28.96 40.91 19.55
C GLN A 158 -30.37 40.40 19.90
N GLY A 159 -30.53 39.09 20.11
CA GLY A 159 -31.81 38.49 20.51
C GLY A 159 -32.27 38.92 21.91
N GLY A 160 -31.35 38.94 22.89
CA GLY A 160 -31.65 39.33 24.27
C GLY A 160 -31.99 40.82 24.42
N PHE A 161 -31.31 41.70 23.67
CA PHE A 161 -31.59 43.13 23.63
C PHE A 161 -32.99 43.40 23.09
N LEU A 162 -33.37 42.72 22.00
CA LEU A 162 -34.72 42.81 21.45
C LEU A 162 -35.76 42.24 22.44
N ALA A 163 -35.47 41.12 23.12
CA ALA A 163 -36.39 40.55 24.10
C ALA A 163 -36.65 41.49 25.30
N ARG A 164 -35.61 42.19 25.78
CA ARG A 164 -35.76 43.17 26.87
C ARG A 164 -36.60 44.37 26.45
N LEU A 165 -36.33 44.92 25.27
CA LEU A 165 -37.09 46.05 24.70
C LEU A 165 -38.56 45.69 24.48
N THR A 166 -38.87 44.47 24.04
CA THR A 166 -40.26 44.01 23.87
C THR A 166 -41.03 43.94 25.19
N TRP A 167 -40.36 43.75 26.34
CA TRP A 167 -41.03 43.74 27.64
C TRP A 167 -41.37 45.15 28.15
N GLU A 168 -40.64 46.16 27.70
CA GLU A 168 -40.75 47.55 28.18
C GLU A 168 -41.48 48.46 27.18
N TYR A 169 -41.49 48.12 25.89
CA TYR A 169 -42.13 48.88 24.81
C TYR A 169 -43.18 48.03 24.08
N SER A 170 -44.34 48.62 23.80
CA SER A 170 -45.38 47.99 22.97
C SER A 170 -44.84 47.59 21.59
N TRP A 171 -45.35 46.46 21.07
CA TRP A 171 -44.90 45.83 19.83
C TRP A 171 -44.87 46.77 18.60
N ASP A 172 -45.71 47.80 18.58
CA ASP A 172 -45.79 48.84 17.53
C ASP A 172 -44.49 49.66 17.35
N VAL A 173 -43.70 49.84 18.41
CA VAL A 173 -42.39 50.53 18.33
C VAL A 173 -41.25 49.57 17.92
N MET A 174 -41.43 48.26 18.13
CA MET A 174 -40.40 47.24 17.87
C MET A 174 -40.34 46.78 16.42
N GLU A 175 -41.42 46.93 15.67
CA GLU A 175 -41.51 46.55 14.25
C GLU A 175 -40.37 47.17 13.41
N PRO A 176 -40.18 48.51 13.33
CA PRO A 176 -39.12 49.10 12.52
C PRO A 176 -37.71 48.73 13.01
N ILE A 177 -37.50 48.61 14.32
CA ILE A 177 -36.19 48.32 14.92
C ILE A 177 -35.73 46.91 14.56
N THR A 178 -36.62 45.94 14.61
CA THR A 178 -36.32 44.55 14.22
C THR A 178 -36.07 44.41 12.73
N TYR A 179 -36.79 45.16 11.89
CA TYR A 179 -36.51 45.25 10.45
C TYR A 179 -35.10 45.79 10.18
N PHE A 180 -34.69 46.90 10.79
CA PHE A 180 -33.33 47.43 10.61
C PHE A 180 -32.26 46.48 11.16
N ALA A 181 -32.51 45.82 12.30
CA ALA A 181 -31.57 44.89 12.89
C ALA A 181 -31.34 43.65 12.01
N THR A 182 -32.41 43.06 11.47
CA THR A 182 -32.31 41.91 10.56
C THR A 182 -31.63 42.29 9.24
N TYR A 183 -31.96 43.47 8.69
CA TYR A 183 -31.30 43.98 7.49
C TYR A 183 -29.81 44.26 7.73
N ALA A 184 -29.44 44.80 8.89
CA ALA A 184 -28.04 45.00 9.28
C ALA A 184 -27.28 43.67 9.40
N THR A 185 -27.88 42.63 10.00
CA THR A 185 -27.27 41.29 10.06
C THR A 185 -27.08 40.68 8.68
N LEU A 186 -28.05 40.86 7.77
CA LEU A 186 -27.95 40.41 6.38
C LEU A 186 -26.86 41.15 5.62
N ILE A 187 -26.79 42.48 5.73
CA ILE A 187 -25.73 43.30 5.12
C ILE A 187 -24.36 42.88 5.64
N ALA A 188 -24.20 42.68 6.96
CA ALA A 188 -22.94 42.23 7.55
C ALA A 188 -22.53 40.84 7.03
N SER A 189 -23.49 39.92 6.92
CA SER A 189 -23.26 38.58 6.36
C SER A 189 -22.86 38.62 4.88
N PHE A 190 -23.51 39.49 4.10
CA PHE A 190 -23.22 39.68 2.68
C PHE A 190 -21.89 40.40 2.44
N ALA A 191 -21.55 41.40 3.25
CA ALA A 191 -20.26 42.07 3.23
C ALA A 191 -19.12 41.10 3.57
N TYR A 192 -19.33 40.21 4.55
CA TYR A 192 -18.39 39.13 4.85
C TYR A 192 -18.23 38.16 3.68
N TYR A 193 -19.34 37.80 3.01
CA TYR A 193 -19.32 36.97 1.81
C TYR A 193 -18.54 37.63 0.66
N LEU A 194 -18.77 38.91 0.35
CA LEU A 194 -18.05 39.66 -0.68
C LEU A 194 -16.56 39.79 -0.36
N TYR A 195 -16.20 40.02 0.90
CA TYR A 195 -14.80 40.09 1.32
C TYR A 195 -14.09 38.74 1.18
N THR A 196 -14.82 37.63 1.37
CA THR A 196 -14.24 36.28 1.41
C THR A 196 -14.40 35.48 0.11
N ASN A 197 -15.30 35.90 -0.79
CA ASN A 197 -15.56 35.34 -2.13
C ASN A 197 -15.77 33.80 -2.18
N GLN A 198 -16.35 33.19 -1.12
CA GLN A 198 -16.69 31.76 -1.08
C GLN A 198 -17.95 31.51 -0.24
N TYR A 199 -18.77 30.54 -0.64
CA TYR A 199 -19.90 30.02 0.15
C TYR A 199 -19.45 29.60 1.55
N PHE A 200 -20.30 29.73 2.56
CA PHE A 200 -19.98 29.45 3.97
C PHE A 200 -19.82 27.94 4.24
N ASP A 201 -18.83 27.30 3.61
CA ASP A 201 -18.36 25.99 4.03
C ASP A 201 -17.34 26.18 5.15
N TYR A 202 -17.76 25.87 6.37
CA TYR A 202 -16.96 26.00 7.59
C TYR A 202 -15.57 25.36 7.47
N ASN A 203 -15.44 24.27 6.70
CA ASN A 203 -14.19 23.54 6.56
C ASN A 203 -13.19 24.23 5.62
N ASP A 204 -13.64 24.81 4.50
CA ASP A 204 -12.74 25.45 3.53
C ASP A 204 -12.27 26.83 4.00
N HIS A 205 -13.16 27.62 4.63
CA HIS A 205 -12.80 28.90 5.27
C HIS A 205 -11.77 28.72 6.37
N LYS A 206 -11.96 27.70 7.22
CA LYS A 206 -11.02 27.37 8.28
C LYS A 206 -9.67 26.99 7.69
N ARG A 207 -9.62 26.17 6.63
CA ARG A 207 -8.37 25.76 5.99
C ARG A 207 -7.64 26.95 5.36
N ARG A 208 -8.33 27.82 4.65
CA ARG A 208 -7.73 29.00 4.01
C ARG A 208 -7.23 30.03 5.01
N ALA A 209 -8.04 30.37 6.01
CA ALA A 209 -7.63 31.25 7.09
C ALA A 209 -6.38 30.67 7.77
N MET A 210 -6.40 29.38 8.10
CA MET A 210 -5.26 28.68 8.69
C MET A 210 -4.00 28.82 7.84
N THR A 211 -4.09 28.60 6.51
CA THR A 211 -2.97 28.76 5.58
C THR A 211 -2.44 30.20 5.57
N LEU A 212 -3.29 31.21 5.43
CA LEU A 212 -2.89 32.62 5.42
C LEU A 212 -2.23 33.04 6.75
N TYR A 213 -2.82 32.63 7.87
CA TYR A 213 -2.26 32.89 9.20
C TYR A 213 -0.94 32.14 9.41
N PHE A 214 -0.85 30.90 8.93
CA PHE A 214 0.38 30.11 8.97
C PHE A 214 1.50 30.82 8.20
N HIS A 215 1.28 31.24 6.95
CA HIS A 215 2.28 31.98 6.18
C HIS A 215 2.67 33.31 6.85
N LYS A 216 1.69 34.07 7.36
CA LYS A 216 1.95 35.34 8.04
C LYS A 216 2.73 35.16 9.35
N LYS A 217 2.49 34.08 10.08
CA LYS A 217 3.14 33.79 11.36
C LYS A 217 4.50 33.13 11.15
N ALA A 218 4.66 32.30 10.11
CA ALA A 218 5.92 31.76 9.66
C ALA A 218 6.90 32.88 9.23
N ALA A 219 6.40 33.86 8.48
CA ALA A 219 7.17 35.05 8.10
C ALA A 219 7.64 35.87 9.31
N LYS A 220 6.83 35.93 10.39
CA LYS A 220 7.20 36.62 11.64
C LYS A 220 8.14 35.82 12.54
N SER A 221 8.13 34.49 12.41
CA SER A 221 8.88 33.57 13.25
C SER A 221 10.19 33.12 12.62
N ASN A 222 10.56 33.64 11.43
CA ASN A 222 11.65 33.12 10.59
C ASN A 222 11.57 31.59 10.40
N PHE A 223 10.34 31.05 10.32
CA PHE A 223 10.14 29.65 10.03
C PHE A 223 10.36 29.43 8.54
N ASP A 224 11.44 28.74 8.19
CA ASP A 224 11.78 28.46 6.80
C ASP A 224 10.84 27.37 6.23
N ILE A 225 9.74 27.83 5.64
CA ILE A 225 8.75 26.97 4.97
C ILE A 225 9.40 26.22 3.80
N SER A 226 10.38 26.83 3.12
CA SER A 226 11.09 26.23 2.00
C SER A 226 11.90 25.04 2.48
N ARG A 227 12.73 25.22 3.51
CA ARG A 227 13.49 24.14 4.15
C ARG A 227 12.56 23.04 4.69
N PHE A 228 11.42 23.39 5.29
CA PHE A 228 10.44 22.40 5.74
C PHE A 228 9.92 21.53 4.59
N ASN A 229 9.56 22.15 3.46
CA ASN A 229 9.04 21.45 2.29
C ASN A 229 10.12 20.58 1.62
N GLU A 230 11.36 21.07 1.58
CA GLU A 230 12.53 20.31 1.12
C GLU A 230 12.81 19.09 2.00
N LEU A 231 12.83 19.24 3.32
CA LEU A 231 12.98 18.08 4.23
C LEU A 231 11.81 17.11 4.09
N GLN A 232 10.59 17.61 3.87
CA GLN A 232 9.42 16.76 3.67
C GLN A 232 9.49 15.99 2.34
N SER A 233 9.96 16.61 1.26
CA SER A 233 10.15 15.96 -0.04
C SER A 233 11.30 14.95 0.01
N MET A 234 12.40 15.28 0.70
CA MET A 234 13.53 14.38 0.97
C MET A 234 13.10 13.17 1.79
N ALA A 235 12.36 13.36 2.88
CA ALA A 235 11.83 12.26 3.69
C ALA A 235 10.88 11.35 2.88
N ASN A 236 10.06 11.92 1.99
CA ASN A 236 9.15 11.16 1.14
C ASN A 236 9.88 10.37 0.05
N SER A 237 10.90 10.96 -0.57
CA SER A 237 11.73 10.28 -1.58
C SER A 237 12.54 9.14 -0.97
N LEU A 238 13.20 9.36 0.18
CA LEU A 238 13.90 8.30 0.93
C LEU A 238 12.95 7.17 1.33
N LYS A 239 11.75 7.50 1.81
CA LYS A 239 10.72 6.49 2.13
C LYS A 239 10.28 5.70 0.90
N HIS A 240 10.14 6.37 -0.25
CA HIS A 240 9.78 5.71 -1.50
C HIS A 240 10.90 4.78 -1.98
N GLU A 241 12.15 5.22 -1.89
CA GLU A 241 13.31 4.42 -2.26
C GLU A 241 13.48 3.20 -1.35
N LEU A 242 13.31 3.35 -0.04
CA LEU A 242 13.32 2.26 0.92
C LEU A 242 12.17 1.28 0.64
N LYS A 243 10.98 1.77 0.31
CA LYS A 243 9.84 0.93 -0.10
C LYS A 243 10.16 0.13 -1.36
N ARG A 244 10.81 0.75 -2.35
CA ARG A 244 11.23 0.10 -3.60
C ARG A 244 12.30 -0.96 -3.34
N LEU A 245 13.25 -0.69 -2.45
CA LEU A 245 14.31 -1.65 -2.08
C LEU A 245 13.74 -2.89 -1.37
N ARG A 246 12.68 -2.70 -0.55
CA ARG A 246 12.00 -3.76 0.20
C ARG A 246 10.88 -4.48 -0.58
N ASP A 247 10.71 -4.18 -1.87
CA ASP A 247 9.65 -4.78 -2.66
C ASP A 247 10.02 -6.24 -3.00
N PRO A 248 9.24 -7.25 -2.54
CA PRO A 248 9.59 -8.66 -2.69
C PRO A 248 9.74 -9.11 -4.15
N LEU A 249 9.11 -8.39 -5.10
CA LEU A 249 9.25 -8.66 -6.54
C LEU A 249 10.65 -8.34 -7.08
N TYR A 250 11.35 -7.35 -6.49
CA TYR A 250 12.69 -6.94 -6.89
C TYR A 250 13.79 -7.60 -6.07
N GLN A 251 13.42 -8.31 -5.01
CA GLN A 251 14.36 -8.86 -4.05
C GLN A 251 14.92 -10.23 -4.48
N HIS A 252 14.53 -10.74 -5.67
CA HIS A 252 14.90 -12.06 -6.20
C HIS A 252 14.74 -13.18 -5.16
N LEU A 253 13.72 -13.05 -4.30
CA LEU A 253 13.41 -14.03 -3.28
C LEU A 253 12.97 -15.34 -3.94
N PRO A 254 13.42 -16.51 -3.45
CA PRO A 254 12.92 -17.80 -3.94
C PRO A 254 11.39 -17.80 -3.86
N ALA A 255 10.73 -18.36 -4.87
CA ALA A 255 9.27 -18.29 -5.04
C ALA A 255 8.48 -18.72 -3.78
N THR A 256 9.07 -19.60 -2.97
CA THR A 256 8.54 -20.05 -1.67
C THR A 256 8.43 -18.93 -0.64
N GLU A 257 9.43 -18.06 -0.52
CA GLU A 257 9.39 -16.89 0.38
C GLU A 257 8.48 -15.79 -0.16
N LEU A 258 8.40 -15.65 -1.48
CA LEU A 258 7.47 -14.71 -2.12
C LEU A 258 6.01 -15.10 -1.83
N ALA A 259 5.68 -16.39 -1.92
CA ALA A 259 4.36 -16.92 -1.55
C ALA A 259 4.04 -16.75 -0.05
N SER A 260 5.05 -16.89 0.83
CA SER A 260 4.86 -16.71 2.27
C SER A 260 4.68 -15.22 2.63
N LEU A 261 5.41 -14.31 2.00
CA LEU A 261 5.26 -12.86 2.17
C LEU A 261 3.95 -12.33 1.62
N LEU A 262 3.49 -12.82 0.47
CA LEU A 262 2.17 -12.47 -0.07
C LEU A 262 1.06 -12.91 0.88
N ARG A 263 1.08 -14.15 1.36
CA ARG A 263 0.15 -14.63 2.40
C ARG A 263 0.21 -13.79 3.67
N LYS A 264 1.41 -13.39 4.11
CA LYS A 264 1.59 -12.52 5.28
C LYS A 264 1.00 -11.13 5.05
N SER A 265 1.17 -10.57 3.84
CA SER A 265 0.62 -9.26 3.46
C SER A 265 -0.91 -9.26 3.39
N GLU A 266 -1.52 -10.36 2.91
CA GLU A 266 -2.97 -10.55 2.89
C GLU A 266 -3.51 -10.65 4.32
N LYS A 267 -2.82 -11.40 5.19
CA LYS A 267 -3.20 -11.52 6.59
C LYS A 267 -3.14 -10.19 7.33
N MET A 268 -2.11 -9.36 7.08
CA MET A 268 -1.98 -8.01 7.63
C MET A 268 -3.09 -7.06 7.13
N ARG A 269 -3.51 -7.18 5.86
CA ARG A 269 -4.64 -6.43 5.30
C ARG A 269 -5.97 -6.81 5.96
N HIS A 270 -6.21 -8.10 6.17
CA HIS A 270 -7.40 -8.58 6.89
C HIS A 270 -7.44 -8.12 8.36
N THR A 271 -6.30 -8.10 9.06
CA THR A 271 -6.25 -7.65 10.46
C THR A 271 -6.40 -6.14 10.63
N ASN A 272 -6.02 -5.33 9.65
CA ASN A 272 -6.27 -3.89 9.69
C ASN A 272 -7.71 -3.55 9.34
N SER A 273 -8.33 -4.28 8.40
CA SER A 273 -9.74 -4.10 8.04
C SER A 273 -10.69 -4.44 9.20
N THR A 274 -10.37 -5.44 10.03
CA THR A 274 -11.17 -5.77 11.22
C THR A 274 -10.98 -4.80 12.40
N LYS A 275 -9.91 -4.00 12.38
CA LYS A 275 -9.68 -2.93 13.37
C LYS A 275 -10.30 -1.59 12.97
N GLU A 276 -10.62 -1.38 11.71
CA GLU A 276 -11.31 -0.18 11.23
C GLU A 276 -12.85 -0.30 11.31
N THR A 277 -13.38 -1.51 11.53
CA THR A 277 -14.82 -1.79 11.63
C THR A 277 -15.33 -1.98 13.07
N ASN A 278 -14.48 -1.83 14.08
CA ASN A 278 -14.81 -1.86 15.52
C ASN A 278 -14.35 -0.55 16.17
#